data_AF-A0A0L6JQ75-F1
#
_entry.id   AF-A0A0L6JQ75-F1
#
_cell.length_a   1.000
_cell.length_b   1.000
_cell.length_c   1.000
_cell.angle_alpha   90.00
_cell.angle_beta   90.00
_cell.angle_gamma   90.00
#
_symmetry.space_group_name_H-M   'P 1'
#
loop_
_entity.id
_entity.type
_entity.pdbx_description
1 polymer ?
#
loop_
_entity_poly.entity_id
_entity_poly.type
_entity_poly.pdbx_seq_one_letter_code
_entity_poly.pdbx_strand_id
1 'polypeptide(L)'
;MLTDNETAICDSLYQYINFDLPEYLSPEIFTKTTLEELGEFYFNKAISSVDGANDKLLSIVIKSTLNNKELSMPNDFHISLCKIVGIKELPKDKLLIVQHEYDKIFVQQYGSVLHKIDAKINVINTQLQSIKSSIASVESKTPSLSLVRDVATEESLLLDYHRECNELRTQKEMILFSKQHMERQMNCFCNLGEPQSVCYAIQGLALKLSKDTVMNVSLEFSLYKDVLEIAEDHLDRPYALFFKVKLYTAIDALHKNWHRSIHTKSDEERVAELNLAKAKIPSIDKLHIQKNSNPQLYLNTLRKFIQEHDVVNELSQLLEKSVCLRERKDVLLKSVTLFQCNDFIIFNHIIPLQIEGMFGDFLKDSTTFNRFTNLTIYVNDVLKEKIQHLQDVQADIYPEVIEYFMYYFNNIIRNRIAHGNYKALFNNGISAEIFAHELLLDLSILVHMLSRKSETDKMHRFISGYKSHYAMLIKSEDNPHFGAMFNDMIGDKIISGYDSIEKNRPLQVAYWLVNPYYEKIYESTGNKADLIELRNDFLSKEFWIYVVDTLNDRIENNFGYQSINMEFLSVVNGLFKCNITPEVRVLLGETNAALQKIKLMQNS
;
A
#
# COMPACT_ATOMS: atom_id res chain seq x y z
N MET A 1 -30.98 33.23 34.95
CA MET A 1 -30.81 33.58 33.53
C MET A 1 -29.37 34.04 33.36
N LEU A 2 -28.67 33.48 32.37
CA LEU A 2 -27.33 33.93 32.00
C LEU A 2 -27.46 35.26 31.24
N THR A 3 -26.47 36.13 31.37
CA THR A 3 -26.33 37.33 30.53
C THR A 3 -25.88 36.94 29.12
N ASP A 4 -26.06 37.83 28.13
CA ASP A 4 -25.61 37.59 26.76
C ASP A 4 -24.10 37.29 26.70
N ASN A 5 -23.31 37.95 27.54
CA ASN A 5 -21.86 37.71 27.68
C ASN A 5 -21.55 36.35 28.30
N GLU A 6 -22.28 35.94 29.35
CA GLU A 6 -22.13 34.60 29.95
C GLU A 6 -22.53 33.48 28.98
N THR A 7 -23.52 33.73 28.11
CA THR A 7 -23.96 32.78 27.09
C THR A 7 -22.87 32.55 26.04
N ALA A 8 -22.26 33.62 25.54
CA ALA A 8 -21.13 33.51 24.61
C ALA A 8 -19.92 32.77 25.21
N ILE A 9 -19.63 32.98 26.51
CA ILE A 9 -18.57 32.23 27.21
C ILE A 9 -18.94 30.75 27.34
N CYS A 10 -20.20 30.42 27.62
CA CYS A 10 -20.68 29.04 27.66
C CYS A 10 -20.55 28.34 26.31
N ASP A 11 -20.83 29.03 25.19
CA ASP A 11 -20.66 28.47 23.84
C ASP A 11 -19.18 28.20 23.53
N SER A 12 -18.28 29.11 23.88
CA SER A 12 -16.83 28.91 23.75
C SER A 12 -16.32 27.76 24.61
N LEU A 13 -16.80 27.64 25.86
CA LEU A 13 -16.49 26.50 26.72
C LEU A 13 -17.01 25.18 26.12
N TYR A 14 -18.22 25.18 25.57
CA TYR A 14 -18.79 24.01 24.90
C TYR A 14 -17.94 23.57 23.71
N GLN A 15 -17.51 24.52 22.86
CA GLN A 15 -16.61 24.21 21.75
C GLN A 15 -15.28 23.65 22.27
N TYR A 16 -14.65 24.33 23.23
CA TYR A 16 -13.36 23.91 23.77
C TYR A 16 -13.39 22.50 24.36
N ILE A 17 -14.38 22.17 25.21
CA ILE A 17 -14.42 20.85 25.87
C ILE A 17 -14.76 19.69 24.91
N ASN A 18 -15.45 19.96 23.81
CA ASN A 18 -15.86 18.93 22.85
C ASN A 18 -14.87 18.74 21.70
N PHE A 19 -14.05 19.76 21.37
CA PHE A 19 -13.18 19.72 20.19
C PHE A 19 -11.70 19.88 20.52
N ASP A 20 -11.33 20.81 21.41
CA ASP A 20 -9.91 21.12 21.68
C ASP A 20 -9.34 20.31 22.86
N LEU A 21 -10.10 20.25 23.96
CA LEU A 21 -9.70 19.56 25.18
C LEU A 21 -9.49 18.06 24.99
N PRO A 22 -10.27 17.34 24.13
CA PRO A 22 -9.95 15.96 23.79
C PRO A 22 -8.54 15.79 23.24
N GLU A 23 -8.08 16.67 22.37
CA GLU A 23 -6.76 16.56 21.72
C GLU A 23 -5.62 17.14 22.57
N TYR A 24 -5.93 17.70 23.75
CA TYR A 24 -4.93 18.31 24.61
C TYR A 24 -3.98 17.26 25.24
N LEU A 25 -2.69 17.40 24.94
CA LEU A 25 -1.63 16.52 25.46
C LEU A 25 -0.69 17.28 26.40
N SER A 26 -0.55 16.78 27.63
CA SER A 26 0.38 17.29 28.64
C SER A 26 0.95 16.14 29.48
N PRO A 27 2.24 16.17 29.88
CA PRO A 27 2.83 15.17 30.77
C PRO A 27 2.06 15.01 32.10
N GLU A 28 1.42 16.08 32.58
CA GLU A 28 0.64 16.06 33.83
C GLU A 28 -0.58 15.13 33.78
N ILE A 29 -1.14 14.88 32.59
CA ILE A 29 -2.27 13.95 32.42
C ILE A 29 -1.89 12.54 32.90
N PHE A 30 -0.65 12.14 32.66
CA PHE A 30 -0.15 10.80 32.93
C PHE A 30 0.33 10.60 34.37
N THR A 31 0.34 11.65 35.19
CA THR A 31 0.69 11.55 36.62
C THR A 31 -0.55 11.29 37.48
N LYS A 32 -1.75 11.56 36.96
CA LYS A 32 -3.03 11.40 37.67
C LYS A 32 -3.34 9.94 37.93
N THR A 33 -3.85 9.66 39.12
CA THR A 33 -4.07 8.29 39.62
C THR A 33 -5.54 7.90 39.66
N THR A 34 -6.45 8.87 39.56
CA THR A 34 -7.89 8.66 39.50
C THR A 34 -8.54 9.51 38.41
N LEU A 35 -9.74 9.10 37.95
CA LEU A 35 -10.51 9.90 36.98
C LEU A 35 -10.97 11.23 37.59
N GLU A 36 -11.11 11.30 38.92
CA GLU A 36 -11.41 12.56 39.61
C GLU A 36 -10.26 13.55 39.50
N GLU A 37 -9.02 13.12 39.79
CA GLU A 37 -7.81 13.96 39.68
C GLU A 37 -7.55 14.41 38.23
N LEU A 38 -7.83 13.53 37.27
CA LEU A 38 -7.71 13.85 35.85
C LEU A 38 -8.81 14.83 35.41
N GLY A 39 -10.04 14.61 35.87
CA GLY A 39 -11.17 15.49 35.59
C GLY A 39 -10.98 16.88 36.18
N GLU A 40 -10.43 16.98 37.39
CA GLU A 40 -10.06 18.26 38.02
C GLU A 40 -9.00 19.01 37.19
N PHE A 41 -7.98 18.29 36.71
CA PHE A 41 -6.97 18.88 35.82
C PHE A 41 -7.61 19.44 34.54
N TYR A 42 -8.47 18.67 33.88
CA TYR A 42 -9.18 19.13 32.68
C TYR A 42 -10.12 20.31 32.98
N PHE A 43 -10.76 20.31 34.15
CA PHE A 43 -11.67 21.36 34.58
C PHE A 43 -10.94 22.69 34.74
N ASN A 44 -9.82 22.68 35.48
CA ASN A 44 -8.95 23.84 35.66
C ASN A 44 -8.35 24.30 34.32
N LYS A 45 -7.98 23.35 33.46
CA LYS A 45 -7.46 23.67 32.13
C LYS A 45 -8.48 24.41 31.28
N ALA A 46 -9.72 23.92 31.22
CA ALA A 46 -10.81 24.56 30.47
C ALA A 46 -11.09 25.99 30.96
N ILE A 47 -11.11 26.21 32.28
CA ILE A 47 -11.27 27.57 32.84
C ILE A 47 -10.12 28.48 32.45
N SER A 48 -8.88 27.99 32.52
CA SER A 48 -7.69 28.80 32.19
C SER A 48 -7.56 29.15 30.70
N SER A 49 -8.23 28.40 29.82
CA SER A 49 -8.06 28.50 28.37
C SER A 49 -9.20 29.26 27.67
N VAL A 50 -10.31 29.55 28.37
CA VAL A 50 -11.42 30.35 27.85
C VAL A 50 -11.56 31.64 28.65
N ASP A 51 -11.41 32.78 27.98
CA ASP A 51 -11.47 34.10 28.62
C ASP A 51 -12.83 34.34 29.30
N GLY A 52 -12.80 34.76 30.57
CA GLY A 52 -14.00 35.01 31.37
C GLY A 52 -14.70 33.76 31.92
N ALA A 53 -14.17 32.56 31.65
CA ALA A 53 -14.69 31.32 32.23
C ALA A 53 -14.49 31.25 33.75
N ASN A 54 -15.39 30.53 34.42
CA ASN A 54 -15.33 30.24 35.86
C ASN A 54 -16.09 28.93 36.15
N ASP A 55 -15.93 28.41 37.37
CA ASP A 55 -16.48 27.13 37.81
C ASP A 55 -17.99 27.00 37.58
N LYS A 56 -18.74 28.08 37.81
CA LYS A 56 -20.19 28.11 37.63
C LYS A 56 -20.56 27.92 36.16
N LEU A 57 -19.91 28.64 35.25
CA LEU A 57 -20.21 28.56 33.82
C LEU A 57 -19.84 27.20 33.24
N LEU A 58 -18.66 26.65 33.58
CA LEU A 58 -18.25 25.32 33.12
C LEU A 58 -19.17 24.22 33.66
N SER A 59 -19.60 24.30 34.93
CA SER A 59 -20.55 23.35 35.53
C SER A 59 -21.92 23.37 34.81
N ILE A 60 -22.37 24.54 34.34
CA ILE A 60 -23.60 24.68 33.54
C ILE A 60 -23.44 23.97 32.19
N VAL A 61 -22.31 24.17 31.50
CA VAL A 61 -22.01 23.56 30.21
C VAL A 61 -21.90 22.04 30.32
N ILE A 62 -21.26 21.51 31.37
CA ILE A 62 -21.16 20.06 31.60
C ILE A 62 -22.56 19.45 31.82
N LYS A 63 -23.41 20.11 32.63
CA LYS A 63 -24.80 19.68 32.87
C LYS A 63 -25.65 19.68 31.61
N SER A 64 -25.52 20.70 30.76
CA SER A 64 -26.27 20.76 29.50
C SER A 64 -25.80 19.70 28.52
N THR A 65 -24.49 19.49 28.40
CA THR A 65 -23.89 18.52 27.47
C THR A 65 -24.31 17.08 27.77
N LEU A 66 -24.37 16.70 29.05
CA LEU A 66 -24.75 15.33 29.46
C LEU A 66 -26.24 15.13 29.73
N ASN A 67 -27.06 16.18 29.62
CA ASN A 67 -28.49 16.16 30.00
C ASN A 67 -28.75 15.62 31.42
N ASN A 68 -27.79 15.76 32.35
CA ASN A 68 -27.89 15.20 33.70
C ASN A 68 -28.10 16.30 34.75
N LYS A 69 -29.32 16.35 35.32
CA LYS A 69 -29.72 17.36 36.31
C LYS A 69 -29.27 17.06 37.74
N GLU A 70 -28.78 15.85 38.02
CA GLU A 70 -28.47 15.36 39.38
C GLU A 70 -27.02 15.62 39.82
N LEU A 71 -26.16 16.17 38.95
CA LEU A 71 -24.78 16.53 39.31
C LEU A 71 -24.77 17.61 40.40
N SER A 72 -24.26 17.28 41.58
CA SER A 72 -24.34 18.15 42.76
C SER A 72 -23.01 18.34 43.47
N MET A 73 -22.13 17.34 43.44
CA MET A 73 -20.82 17.40 44.08
C MET A 73 -19.72 17.76 43.07
N PRO A 74 -18.67 18.50 43.47
CA PRO A 74 -17.55 18.87 42.59
C PRO A 74 -16.93 17.67 41.84
N ASN A 75 -16.76 16.53 42.52
CA ASN A 75 -16.22 15.30 41.93
C ASN A 75 -17.08 14.76 40.78
N ASP A 76 -18.41 14.93 40.85
CA ASP A 76 -19.31 14.48 39.79
C ASP A 76 -19.05 15.23 38.48
N PHE A 77 -18.71 16.52 38.57
CA PHE A 77 -18.38 17.36 37.40
C PHE A 77 -17.02 16.97 36.80
N HIS A 78 -16.03 16.64 37.63
CA HIS A 78 -14.72 16.18 37.17
C HIS A 78 -14.81 14.87 36.38
N ILE A 79 -15.47 13.86 36.95
CA ILE A 79 -15.68 12.56 36.27
C ILE A 79 -16.51 12.75 34.99
N SER A 80 -17.53 13.61 35.05
CA SER A 80 -18.37 13.94 33.89
C SER A 80 -17.58 14.58 32.76
N LEU A 81 -16.62 15.47 33.08
CA LEU A 81 -15.75 16.07 32.08
C LEU A 81 -14.85 15.03 31.41
N CYS A 82 -14.28 14.08 32.17
CA CYS A 82 -13.55 12.95 31.58
C CYS A 82 -14.41 12.16 30.58
N LYS A 83 -15.70 11.96 30.88
CA LYS A 83 -16.64 11.29 29.96
C LYS A 83 -16.90 12.11 28.70
N ILE A 84 -17.05 13.43 28.80
CA ILE A 84 -17.22 14.34 27.65
C ILE A 84 -15.97 14.29 26.75
N VAL A 85 -14.78 14.33 27.36
CA VAL A 85 -13.48 14.17 26.69
C VAL A 85 -13.30 12.78 26.05
N GLY A 86 -14.14 11.81 26.44
CA GLY A 86 -14.15 10.45 25.92
C GLY A 86 -13.19 9.49 26.62
N ILE A 87 -12.65 9.85 27.78
CA ILE A 87 -11.74 8.99 28.55
C ILE A 87 -12.53 7.83 29.17
N LYS A 88 -12.12 6.60 28.84
CA LYS A 88 -12.71 5.36 29.36
C LYS A 88 -11.81 4.67 30.39
N GLU A 89 -10.51 4.76 30.19
CA GLU A 89 -9.48 4.23 31.09
C GLU A 89 -8.46 5.31 31.47
N LEU A 90 -7.68 5.10 32.53
CA LEU A 90 -6.67 6.09 32.93
C LEU A 90 -5.52 6.14 31.91
N PRO A 91 -5.15 7.33 31.40
CA PRO A 91 -4.02 7.48 30.49
C PRO A 91 -2.69 6.98 31.08
N LYS A 92 -2.51 7.08 32.41
CA LYS A 92 -1.33 6.56 33.13
C LYS A 92 -1.16 5.06 32.95
N ASP A 93 -2.24 4.29 33.05
CA ASP A 93 -2.19 2.83 32.95
C ASP A 93 -1.89 2.41 31.51
N LYS A 94 -2.52 3.07 30.53
CA LYS A 94 -2.21 2.87 29.12
C LYS A 94 -0.76 3.25 28.77
N LEU A 95 -0.24 4.32 29.36
CA LEU A 95 1.13 4.77 29.13
C LEU A 95 2.15 3.69 29.48
N LEU A 96 1.98 3.01 30.62
CA LEU A 96 2.89 1.92 31.02
C LEU A 96 2.88 0.76 30.02
N ILE A 97 1.71 0.40 29.50
CA ILE A 97 1.57 -0.68 28.51
C ILE A 97 2.21 -0.27 27.17
N VAL A 98 1.95 0.95 26.71
CA VAL A 98 2.53 1.49 25.46
C VAL A 98 4.05 1.59 25.58
N GLN A 99 4.58 2.07 26.70
CA GLN A 99 6.02 2.14 26.95
C GLN A 99 6.67 0.75 26.91
N HIS A 100 6.06 -0.23 27.57
CA HIS A 100 6.57 -1.60 27.57
C HIS A 100 6.66 -2.18 26.16
N GLU A 101 5.60 -2.02 25.36
CA GLU A 101 5.56 -2.57 24.01
C GLU A 101 6.49 -1.80 23.06
N TYR A 102 6.63 -0.48 23.26
CA TYR A 102 7.63 0.33 22.58
C TYR A 102 9.05 -0.16 22.87
N ASP A 103 9.43 -0.32 24.14
CA ASP A 103 10.77 -0.77 24.52
C ASP A 103 11.10 -2.15 23.94
N LYS A 104 10.12 -3.06 23.98
CA LYS A 104 10.26 -4.40 23.39
C LYS A 104 10.53 -4.34 21.89
N ILE A 105 9.78 -3.53 21.13
CA ILE A 105 9.84 -3.50 19.66
C ILE A 105 10.96 -2.57 19.18
N PHE A 106 10.91 -1.30 19.57
CA PHE A 106 11.79 -0.24 19.06
C PHE A 106 13.17 -0.21 19.70
N VAL A 107 13.34 -0.75 20.92
CA VAL A 107 14.65 -0.79 21.59
C VAL A 107 15.28 -2.18 21.47
N GLN A 108 14.59 -3.21 21.95
CA GLN A 108 15.16 -4.55 22.04
C GLN A 108 15.20 -5.27 20.70
N GLN A 109 14.05 -5.48 20.05
CA GLN A 109 13.98 -6.22 18.79
C GLN A 109 14.68 -5.47 17.66
N TYR A 110 14.36 -4.19 17.47
CA TYR A 110 14.98 -3.37 16.43
C TYR A 110 16.51 -3.29 16.57
N GLY A 111 17.01 -3.06 17.79
CA GLY A 111 18.45 -3.06 18.08
C GLY A 111 19.11 -4.42 17.79
N SER A 112 18.43 -5.52 18.11
CA SER A 112 18.92 -6.88 17.82
C SER A 112 19.04 -7.13 16.31
N VAL A 113 18.00 -6.77 15.54
CA VAL A 113 17.99 -6.92 14.08
C VAL A 113 19.07 -6.07 13.43
N LEU A 114 19.24 -4.81 13.83
CA LEU A 114 20.32 -3.95 13.33
C LEU A 114 21.71 -4.55 13.56
N HIS A 115 21.97 -5.08 14.75
CA HIS A 115 23.23 -5.75 15.06
C HIS A 115 23.44 -6.99 14.18
N LYS A 116 22.39 -7.81 13.98
CA LYS A 116 22.46 -8.98 13.08
C LYS A 116 22.77 -8.55 11.64
N ILE A 117 22.15 -7.48 11.14
CA ILE A 117 22.41 -6.93 9.80
C ILE A 117 23.89 -6.56 9.66
N ASP A 118 24.42 -5.76 10.58
CA ASP A 118 25.80 -5.28 10.51
C ASP A 118 26.80 -6.45 10.60
N ALA A 119 26.53 -7.43 11.46
CA ALA A 119 27.32 -8.66 11.54
C ALA A 119 27.31 -9.45 10.22
N LYS A 120 26.15 -9.62 9.58
CA LYS A 120 26.01 -10.33 8.31
C LYS A 120 26.72 -9.61 7.17
N ILE A 121 26.61 -8.28 7.10
CA ILE A 121 27.32 -7.45 6.12
C ILE A 121 28.83 -7.62 6.28
N ASN A 122 29.34 -7.62 7.51
CA ASN A 122 30.77 -7.82 7.78
C ASN A 122 31.25 -9.20 7.31
N VAL A 123 30.50 -10.27 7.58
CA VAL A 123 30.80 -11.61 7.07
C VAL A 123 30.88 -11.62 5.54
N ILE A 124 29.90 -11.03 4.86
CA ILE A 124 29.87 -10.94 3.39
C ILE A 124 31.08 -10.16 2.87
N ASN A 125 31.44 -9.03 3.51
CA ASN A 125 32.61 -8.24 3.10
C ASN A 125 33.91 -9.04 3.22
N THR A 126 34.09 -9.81 4.31
CA THR A 126 35.25 -10.68 4.49
C THR A 126 35.31 -11.77 3.41
N GLN A 127 34.17 -12.41 3.10
CA GLN A 127 34.10 -13.41 2.03
C GLN A 127 34.43 -12.81 0.66
N LEU A 128 33.88 -11.63 0.33
CA LEU A 128 34.18 -10.91 -0.91
C LEU A 128 35.68 -10.59 -1.04
N GLN A 129 36.34 -10.21 0.06
CA GLN A 129 37.77 -9.95 0.07
C GLN A 129 38.59 -11.23 -0.13
N SER A 130 38.17 -12.35 0.48
CA SER A 130 38.80 -13.65 0.28
C SER A 130 38.71 -14.10 -1.18
N ILE A 131 37.52 -14.04 -1.79
CA ILE A 131 37.30 -14.40 -3.20
C ILE A 131 38.15 -13.52 -4.12
N LYS A 132 38.25 -12.21 -3.84
CA LYS A 132 39.10 -11.29 -4.61
C LYS A 132 40.56 -11.73 -4.60
N SER A 133 41.08 -12.15 -3.45
CA SER A 133 42.44 -12.69 -3.33
C SER A 133 42.60 -14.00 -4.08
N SER A 134 41.60 -14.88 -4.04
CA SER A 134 41.60 -16.15 -4.78
C SER A 134 41.61 -15.94 -6.30
N ILE A 135 40.82 -14.99 -6.82
CA ILE A 135 40.84 -14.60 -8.24
C ILE A 135 42.24 -14.11 -8.63
N ALA A 136 42.80 -13.17 -7.87
CA ALA A 136 44.12 -12.63 -8.15
C ALA A 136 45.21 -13.72 -8.17
N SER A 137 45.11 -14.71 -7.28
CA SER A 137 46.05 -15.84 -7.24
C SER A 137 45.97 -16.74 -8.48
N VAL A 138 44.80 -16.86 -9.12
CA VAL A 138 44.64 -17.63 -10.35
C VAL A 138 45.17 -16.83 -11.55
N GLU A 139 44.84 -15.54 -11.62
CA GLU A 139 45.25 -14.63 -12.69
C GLU A 139 46.76 -14.34 -12.69
N SER A 140 47.41 -14.36 -11.51
CA SER A 140 48.84 -14.09 -11.37
C SER A 140 49.75 -15.28 -11.70
N LYS A 141 49.19 -16.45 -12.08
CA LYS A 141 50.00 -17.61 -12.47
C LYS A 141 50.84 -17.28 -13.69
N THR A 142 52.10 -17.70 -13.70
CA THR A 142 53.04 -17.43 -14.80
C THR A 142 52.47 -17.90 -16.15
N PRO A 143 52.41 -17.04 -17.18
CA PRO A 143 51.93 -17.44 -18.50
C PRO A 143 52.77 -18.57 -19.07
N SER A 144 52.13 -19.69 -19.41
CA SER A 144 52.75 -20.78 -20.17
C SER A 144 52.36 -20.65 -21.64
N LEU A 145 53.36 -20.64 -22.52
CA LEU A 145 53.22 -20.65 -23.98
C LEU A 145 53.11 -22.07 -24.56
N SER A 146 52.92 -23.08 -23.70
CA SER A 146 52.76 -24.46 -24.14
C SER A 146 51.51 -24.61 -25.01
N LEU A 147 51.67 -25.16 -26.21
CA LEU A 147 50.57 -25.43 -27.13
C LEU A 147 49.58 -26.49 -26.60
N VAL A 148 49.98 -27.29 -25.61
CA VAL A 148 49.14 -28.31 -24.96
C VAL A 148 48.59 -27.87 -23.60
N ARG A 149 48.73 -26.58 -23.25
CA ARG A 149 48.17 -26.05 -22.01
C ARG A 149 46.64 -26.10 -22.07
N ASP A 150 46.04 -26.86 -21.17
CA ASP A 150 44.61 -26.82 -20.90
C ASP A 150 44.34 -25.71 -19.87
N VAL A 151 43.40 -24.82 -20.17
CA VAL A 151 42.97 -23.70 -19.31
C VAL A 151 41.59 -23.93 -18.70
N ALA A 152 40.92 -25.04 -19.03
CA ALA A 152 39.54 -25.28 -18.61
C ALA A 152 39.37 -25.30 -17.08
N THR A 153 40.39 -25.79 -16.36
CA THR A 153 40.35 -25.83 -14.89
C THR A 153 40.42 -24.42 -14.29
N GLU A 154 41.35 -23.59 -14.75
CA GLU A 154 41.44 -22.18 -14.32
C GLU A 154 40.19 -21.38 -14.71
N GLU A 155 39.69 -21.56 -15.92
CA GLU A 155 38.46 -20.88 -16.38
C GLU A 155 37.26 -21.28 -15.53
N SER A 156 37.06 -22.58 -15.27
CA SER A 156 35.96 -23.06 -14.40
C SER A 156 36.05 -22.44 -13.00
N LEU A 157 37.25 -22.41 -12.42
CA LEU A 157 37.48 -21.86 -11.10
C LEU A 157 37.18 -20.34 -11.04
N LEU A 158 37.63 -19.59 -12.05
CA LEU A 158 37.32 -18.15 -12.16
C LEU A 158 35.82 -17.91 -12.33
N LEU A 159 35.14 -18.71 -13.16
CA LEU A 159 33.69 -18.62 -13.33
C LEU A 159 32.94 -18.87 -12.02
N ASP A 160 33.37 -19.87 -11.24
CA ASP A 160 32.81 -20.16 -9.91
C ASP A 160 33.01 -19.00 -8.93
N TYR A 161 34.23 -18.43 -8.86
CA TYR A 161 34.51 -17.27 -8.01
C TYR A 161 33.72 -16.03 -8.42
N HIS A 162 33.58 -15.75 -9.72
CA HIS A 162 32.78 -14.64 -10.20
C HIS A 162 31.28 -14.84 -9.91
N ARG A 163 30.78 -16.08 -10.00
CA ARG A 163 29.41 -16.42 -9.61
C ARG A 163 29.18 -16.15 -8.12
N GLU A 164 30.02 -16.70 -7.26
CA GLU A 164 29.93 -16.53 -5.81
C GLU A 164 30.04 -15.05 -5.41
N CYS A 165 30.96 -14.31 -6.04
CA CYS A 165 31.10 -12.88 -5.82
C CYS A 165 29.82 -12.10 -6.18
N ASN A 166 29.17 -12.45 -7.28
CA ASN A 166 27.92 -11.81 -7.70
C ASN A 166 26.74 -12.15 -6.76
N GLU A 167 26.67 -13.40 -6.28
CA GLU A 167 25.67 -13.83 -5.30
C GLU A 167 25.82 -13.10 -3.97
N LEU A 168 27.05 -12.99 -3.45
CA LEU A 168 27.36 -12.26 -2.22
C LEU A 168 27.06 -10.75 -2.34
N ARG A 169 27.42 -10.13 -3.47
CA ARG A 169 27.09 -8.72 -3.73
C ARG A 169 25.58 -8.49 -3.77
N THR A 170 24.86 -9.39 -4.44
CA THR A 170 23.40 -9.32 -4.53
C THR A 170 22.76 -9.50 -3.16
N GLN A 171 23.21 -10.46 -2.36
CA GLN A 171 22.75 -10.65 -0.99
C GLN A 171 23.00 -9.39 -0.13
N LYS A 172 24.18 -8.76 -0.27
CA LYS A 172 24.47 -7.51 0.43
C LYS A 172 23.54 -6.38 0.02
N GLU A 173 23.27 -6.20 -1.28
CA GLU A 173 22.32 -5.20 -1.77
C GLU A 173 20.92 -5.41 -1.19
N MET A 174 20.44 -6.66 -1.17
CA MET A 174 19.14 -7.04 -0.60
C MET A 174 19.05 -6.74 0.91
N ILE A 175 20.09 -7.10 1.68
CA ILE A 175 20.15 -6.79 3.12
C ILE A 175 20.13 -5.27 3.36
N LEU A 176 20.86 -4.50 2.55
CA LEU A 176 20.87 -3.04 2.66
C LEU A 176 19.50 -2.43 2.31
N PHE A 177 18.81 -2.98 1.31
CA PHE A 177 17.44 -2.59 0.99
C PHE A 177 16.48 -2.87 2.15
N SER A 178 16.51 -4.08 2.71
CA SER A 178 15.70 -4.46 3.87
C SER A 178 15.97 -3.54 5.07
N LYS A 179 17.24 -3.20 5.34
CA LYS A 179 17.63 -2.21 6.37
C LYS A 179 16.98 -0.85 6.13
N GLN A 180 17.10 -0.30 4.91
CA GLN A 180 16.52 1.00 4.57
C GLN A 180 14.99 1.00 4.65
N HIS A 181 14.34 -0.08 4.21
CA HIS A 181 12.89 -0.22 4.32
C HIS A 181 12.46 -0.26 5.79
N MET A 182 13.11 -1.09 6.60
CA MET A 182 12.87 -1.18 8.05
C MET A 182 13.04 0.18 8.72
N GLU A 183 14.17 0.86 8.51
CA GLU A 183 14.43 2.19 9.06
C GLU A 183 13.33 3.20 8.68
N ARG A 184 12.85 3.17 7.43
CA ARG A 184 11.77 4.04 6.96
C ARG A 184 10.46 3.75 7.71
N GLN A 185 10.07 2.48 7.83
CA GLN A 185 8.84 2.09 8.53
C GLN A 185 8.89 2.43 10.02
N MET A 186 10.02 2.18 10.68
CA MET A 186 10.19 2.52 12.10
C MET A 186 10.09 4.04 12.33
N ASN A 187 10.62 4.85 11.41
CA ASN A 187 10.48 6.31 11.47
C ASN A 187 9.06 6.83 11.17
N CYS A 188 8.12 5.99 10.71
CA CYS A 188 6.71 6.38 10.59
C CYS A 188 6.02 6.50 11.95
N PHE A 189 6.56 5.89 13.01
CA PHE A 189 6.02 6.06 14.37
C PHE A 189 6.32 7.46 14.92
N CYS A 190 7.59 7.87 14.88
CA CYS A 190 8.07 9.19 15.27
C CYS A 190 9.51 9.39 14.78
N ASN A 191 10.08 10.59 15.00
CA ASN A 191 11.50 10.80 14.79
C ASN A 191 12.30 10.09 15.89
N LEU A 192 12.85 8.91 15.58
CA LEU A 192 13.59 8.09 16.53
C LEU A 192 14.91 8.73 16.99
N GLY A 193 15.44 9.70 16.24
CA GLY A 193 16.63 10.47 16.61
C GLY A 193 16.39 11.54 17.68
N GLU A 194 15.13 11.84 17.99
CA GLU A 194 14.73 12.91 18.91
C GLU A 194 13.96 12.35 20.13
N PRO A 195 14.57 12.29 21.32
CA PRO A 195 13.92 11.73 22.51
C PRO A 195 12.58 12.39 22.87
N GLN A 196 12.43 13.69 22.58
CA GLN A 196 11.17 14.41 22.80
C GLN A 196 10.06 13.95 21.85
N SER A 197 10.38 13.67 20.59
CA SER A 197 9.42 13.15 19.60
C SER A 197 8.91 11.77 20.02
N VAL A 198 9.81 10.90 20.49
CA VAL A 198 9.46 9.58 21.04
C VAL A 198 8.51 9.71 22.23
N CYS A 199 8.88 10.53 23.24
CA CYS A 199 8.04 10.74 24.41
C CYS A 199 6.64 11.25 24.04
N TYR A 200 6.56 12.22 23.13
CA TYR A 200 5.30 12.80 22.66
C TYR A 200 4.43 11.76 21.94
N ALA A 201 5.01 10.94 21.06
CA ALA A 201 4.28 9.90 20.32
C ALA A 201 3.72 8.82 21.25
N ILE A 202 4.52 8.33 22.21
CA ILE A 202 4.08 7.35 23.21
C ILE A 202 2.93 7.93 24.05
N GLN A 203 3.06 9.18 24.52
CA GLN A 203 2.01 9.85 25.28
C GLN A 203 0.73 10.05 24.45
N GLY A 204 0.85 10.53 23.21
CA GLY A 204 -0.28 10.71 22.31
C GLY A 204 -1.03 9.40 22.04
N LEU A 205 -0.30 8.30 21.80
CA LEU A 205 -0.90 6.99 21.61
C LEU A 205 -1.57 6.47 22.89
N ALA A 206 -0.96 6.66 24.06
CA ALA A 206 -1.55 6.28 25.34
C ALA A 206 -2.86 7.03 25.62
N LEU A 207 -2.93 8.33 25.28
CA LEU A 207 -4.15 9.13 25.39
C LEU A 207 -5.22 8.71 24.35
N LYS A 208 -4.82 8.34 23.13
CA LYS A 208 -5.74 7.79 22.12
C LYS A 208 -6.36 6.49 22.63
N LEU A 209 -5.53 5.57 23.12
CA LEU A 209 -5.96 4.25 23.60
C LEU A 209 -6.70 4.30 24.95
N SER A 210 -6.62 5.40 25.69
CA SER A 210 -7.44 5.59 26.88
C SER A 210 -8.90 5.93 26.54
N LYS A 211 -9.17 6.35 25.30
CA LYS A 211 -10.51 6.67 24.76
C LYS A 211 -11.11 5.54 23.92
N ASP A 212 -10.27 4.74 23.29
CA ASP A 212 -10.69 3.63 22.42
C ASP A 212 -10.81 2.31 23.19
N THR A 213 -11.88 1.56 22.94
CA THR A 213 -12.12 0.21 23.52
C THR A 213 -11.98 -0.90 22.48
N VAL A 214 -11.86 -0.56 21.20
CA VAL A 214 -11.76 -1.51 20.08
C VAL A 214 -10.29 -1.74 19.74
N MET A 215 -9.51 -0.65 19.62
CA MET A 215 -8.07 -0.73 19.33
C MET A 215 -7.28 -1.05 20.61
N ASN A 216 -6.25 -1.90 20.49
CA ASN A 216 -5.34 -2.21 21.57
C ASN A 216 -3.87 -1.97 21.17
N VAL A 217 -2.99 -1.92 22.18
CA VAL A 217 -1.56 -1.67 21.98
C VAL A 217 -0.93 -2.68 21.01
N SER A 218 -1.30 -3.96 21.09
CA SER A 218 -0.74 -4.99 20.21
C SER A 218 -1.08 -4.75 18.74
N LEU A 219 -2.28 -4.25 18.44
CA LEU A 219 -2.71 -3.97 17.07
C LEU A 219 -2.00 -2.73 16.51
N GLU A 220 -1.88 -1.67 17.31
CA GLU A 220 -1.16 -0.44 16.92
C GLU A 220 0.33 -0.71 16.63
N PHE A 221 0.95 -1.66 17.35
CA PHE A 221 2.35 -2.02 17.15
C PHE A 221 2.60 -3.17 16.17
N SER A 222 1.54 -3.83 15.68
CA SER A 222 1.64 -5.03 14.84
C SER A 222 2.46 -4.82 13.57
N LEU A 223 2.24 -3.71 12.86
CA LEU A 223 2.96 -3.35 11.64
C LEU A 223 4.48 -3.30 11.87
N TYR A 224 4.93 -2.61 12.94
CA TYR A 224 6.36 -2.47 13.23
C TYR A 224 6.99 -3.80 13.58
N LYS A 225 6.28 -4.62 14.36
CA LYS A 225 6.70 -5.97 14.70
C LYS A 225 6.85 -6.84 13.45
N ASP A 226 5.87 -6.83 12.55
CA ASP A 226 5.90 -7.62 11.32
C ASP A 226 7.08 -7.20 10.42
N VAL A 227 7.36 -5.90 10.31
CA VAL A 227 8.53 -5.40 9.56
C VAL A 227 9.85 -5.95 10.12
N LEU A 228 10.00 -5.99 11.44
CA LEU A 228 11.20 -6.55 12.09
C LEU A 228 11.30 -8.07 11.90
N GLU A 229 10.20 -8.80 12.06
CA GLU A 229 10.17 -10.25 11.87
C GLU A 229 10.49 -10.64 10.42
N ILE A 230 10.00 -9.88 9.43
CA ILE A 230 10.34 -10.09 8.02
C ILE A 230 11.83 -9.82 7.77
N ALA A 231 12.38 -8.72 8.30
CA ALA A 231 13.79 -8.40 8.15
C ALA A 231 14.69 -9.46 8.80
N GLU A 232 14.33 -9.94 9.99
CA GLU A 232 15.04 -11.02 10.68
C GLU A 232 14.99 -12.33 9.88
N ASP A 233 13.83 -12.69 9.34
CA ASP A 233 13.66 -13.86 8.48
C ASP A 233 14.55 -13.81 7.23
N HIS A 234 14.71 -12.63 6.62
CA HIS A 234 15.59 -12.45 5.46
C HIS A 234 17.08 -12.69 5.79
N LEU A 235 17.48 -12.42 7.04
CA LEU A 235 18.84 -12.68 7.51
C LEU A 235 19.08 -14.15 7.80
N ASP A 236 18.13 -14.79 8.47
CA ASP A 236 18.21 -16.19 8.91
C ASP A 236 17.99 -17.17 7.73
N ARG A 237 17.08 -16.83 6.81
CA ARG A 237 16.74 -17.62 5.62
C ARG A 237 16.85 -16.79 4.35
N PRO A 238 18.08 -16.52 3.85
CA PRO A 238 18.29 -15.66 2.67
C PRO A 238 17.68 -16.22 1.38
N TYR A 239 17.36 -17.52 1.33
CA TYR A 239 16.67 -18.15 0.21
C TYR A 239 15.14 -17.97 0.26
N ALA A 240 14.56 -17.54 1.38
CA ALA A 240 13.12 -17.54 1.56
C ALA A 240 12.42 -16.58 0.61
N LEU A 241 12.97 -15.37 0.41
CA LEU A 241 12.41 -14.36 -0.49
C LEU A 241 12.19 -14.93 -1.90
N PHE A 242 13.16 -15.69 -2.43
CA PHE A 242 13.07 -16.32 -3.74
C PHE A 242 11.75 -17.09 -3.87
N PHE A 243 11.40 -17.92 -2.89
CA PHE A 243 10.19 -18.75 -2.88
C PHE A 243 8.93 -17.99 -2.48
N LYS A 244 9.01 -17.02 -1.55
CA LYS A 244 7.87 -16.16 -1.18
C LYS A 244 7.25 -15.51 -2.42
N VAL A 245 8.10 -14.97 -3.29
CA VAL A 245 7.68 -14.38 -4.58
C VAL A 245 6.98 -15.40 -5.47
N LYS A 246 7.47 -16.64 -5.55
CA LYS A 246 6.86 -17.67 -6.42
C LYS A 246 5.52 -18.17 -5.92
N LEU A 247 5.30 -18.16 -4.61
CA LEU A 247 4.09 -18.66 -3.97
C LEU A 247 3.06 -17.56 -3.68
N TYR A 248 3.39 -16.30 -3.93
CA TYR A 248 2.61 -15.13 -3.50
C TYR A 248 1.17 -15.17 -4.00
N THR A 249 0.93 -15.45 -5.29
CA THR A 249 -0.42 -15.43 -5.86
C THR A 249 -1.36 -16.44 -5.19
N ALA A 250 -0.84 -17.62 -4.84
CA ALA A 250 -1.60 -18.62 -4.08
C ALA A 250 -1.89 -18.15 -2.65
N ILE A 251 -0.91 -17.57 -1.96
CA ILE A 251 -1.09 -17.04 -0.59
C ILE A 251 -2.13 -15.91 -0.59
N ASP A 252 -2.04 -15.00 -1.55
CA ASP A 252 -2.95 -13.87 -1.69
C ASP A 252 -4.39 -14.32 -2.03
N ALA A 253 -4.53 -15.37 -2.84
CA ALA A 253 -5.83 -16.00 -3.10
C ALA A 253 -6.45 -16.58 -1.81
N LEU A 254 -5.66 -17.10 -0.87
CA LEU A 254 -6.16 -17.54 0.44
C LEU A 254 -6.74 -16.37 1.23
N HIS A 255 -6.04 -15.24 1.31
CA HIS A 255 -6.52 -14.05 2.02
C HIS A 255 -7.81 -13.50 1.41
N LYS A 256 -7.87 -13.45 0.08
CA LYS A 256 -9.07 -13.02 -0.64
C LYS A 256 -10.28 -13.92 -0.38
N ASN A 257 -10.07 -15.24 -0.39
CA ASN A 257 -11.13 -16.21 -0.13
C ASN A 257 -11.60 -16.15 1.33
N TRP A 258 -10.66 -16.01 2.28
CA TRP A 258 -10.95 -15.79 3.68
C TRP A 258 -11.84 -14.56 3.88
N HIS A 259 -11.46 -13.40 3.32
CA HIS A 259 -12.24 -12.18 3.44
C HIS A 259 -13.65 -12.32 2.86
N ARG A 260 -13.79 -12.93 1.68
CA ARG A 260 -15.11 -13.17 1.06
C ARG A 260 -16.02 -14.05 1.92
N SER A 261 -15.44 -15.00 2.65
CA SER A 261 -16.19 -15.93 3.49
C SER A 261 -16.66 -15.33 4.82
N ILE A 262 -16.12 -14.18 5.26
CA ILE A 262 -16.47 -13.51 6.54
C ILE A 262 -17.98 -13.31 6.67
N HIS A 263 -18.65 -12.93 5.59
CA HIS A 263 -20.07 -12.59 5.61
C HIS A 263 -21.00 -13.77 5.33
N THR A 264 -20.46 -14.97 5.06
CA THR A 264 -21.25 -16.13 4.59
C THR A 264 -21.03 -17.40 5.38
N LYS A 265 -19.96 -17.50 6.18
CA LYS A 265 -19.57 -18.73 6.90
C LYS A 265 -19.18 -18.44 8.34
N SER A 266 -19.29 -19.46 9.19
CA SER A 266 -18.78 -19.41 10.57
C SER A 266 -17.24 -19.39 10.63
N ASP A 267 -16.67 -18.92 11.74
CA ASP A 267 -15.21 -18.89 11.91
C ASP A 267 -14.60 -20.31 11.87
N GLU A 268 -15.29 -21.32 12.38
CA GLU A 268 -14.84 -22.73 12.39
C GLU A 268 -14.71 -23.30 10.96
N GLU A 269 -15.74 -23.09 10.13
CA GLU A 269 -15.72 -23.50 8.72
C GLU A 269 -14.61 -22.79 7.95
N ARG A 270 -14.44 -21.49 8.20
CA ARG A 270 -13.40 -20.68 7.57
C ARG A 270 -12.00 -21.19 7.93
N VAL A 271 -11.76 -21.49 9.21
CA VAL A 271 -10.47 -22.05 9.67
C VAL A 271 -10.20 -23.40 9.02
N ALA A 272 -11.22 -24.27 8.91
CA ALA A 272 -11.08 -25.56 8.24
C ALA A 272 -10.71 -25.40 6.75
N GLU A 273 -11.41 -24.52 6.02
CA GLU A 273 -11.12 -24.23 4.61
C GLU A 273 -9.73 -23.63 4.40
N LEU A 274 -9.33 -22.68 5.26
CA LEU A 274 -8.01 -22.07 5.22
C LEU A 274 -6.92 -23.13 5.44
N ASN A 275 -7.09 -24.02 6.42
CA ASN A 275 -6.11 -25.07 6.69
C ASN A 275 -5.99 -26.07 5.53
N LEU A 276 -7.11 -26.46 4.92
CA LEU A 276 -7.12 -27.33 3.74
C LEU A 276 -6.43 -26.68 2.54
N ALA A 277 -6.67 -25.39 2.32
CA ALA A 277 -6.07 -24.68 1.20
C ALA A 277 -4.58 -24.38 1.44
N LYS A 278 -4.20 -24.03 2.68
CA LYS A 278 -2.79 -23.86 3.10
C LYS A 278 -1.98 -25.14 2.94
N ALA A 279 -2.58 -26.31 3.17
CA ALA A 279 -1.90 -27.60 2.99
C ALA A 279 -1.48 -27.90 1.54
N LYS A 280 -2.06 -27.20 0.56
CA LYS A 280 -1.67 -27.31 -0.87
C LYS A 280 -0.46 -26.44 -1.22
N ILE A 281 -0.15 -25.44 -0.39
CA ILE A 281 1.02 -24.59 -0.60
C ILE A 281 2.26 -25.29 -0.01
N PRO A 282 3.28 -25.59 -0.82
CA PRO A 282 4.49 -26.24 -0.32
C PRO A 282 5.28 -25.36 0.64
N SER A 283 5.89 -25.98 1.66
CA SER A 283 6.81 -25.29 2.57
C SER A 283 8.06 -24.77 1.84
N ILE A 284 8.44 -23.52 2.11
CA ILE A 284 9.63 -22.87 1.55
C ILE A 284 10.91 -23.67 1.84
N ASP A 285 11.13 -24.09 3.08
CA ASP A 285 12.35 -24.81 3.47
C ASP A 285 12.43 -26.18 2.78
N LYS A 286 11.27 -26.83 2.59
CA LYS A 286 11.18 -28.07 1.81
C LYS A 286 11.53 -27.83 0.34
N LEU A 287 11.03 -26.76 -0.28
CA LEU A 287 11.37 -26.42 -1.66
C LEU A 287 12.87 -26.12 -1.81
N HIS A 288 13.46 -25.40 -0.86
CA HIS A 288 14.90 -25.11 -0.85
C HIS A 288 15.76 -26.38 -0.83
N ILE A 289 15.45 -27.30 0.09
CA ILE A 289 16.15 -28.60 0.18
C ILE A 289 16.00 -29.39 -1.12
N GLN A 290 14.78 -29.47 -1.67
CA GLN A 290 14.54 -30.17 -2.92
C GLN A 290 15.32 -29.55 -4.08
N LYS A 291 15.32 -28.22 -4.22
CA LYS A 291 16.04 -27.52 -5.29
C LYS A 291 17.54 -27.85 -5.28
N ASN A 292 18.14 -27.94 -4.10
CA ASN A 292 19.59 -28.18 -3.96
C ASN A 292 19.99 -29.66 -3.97
N SER A 293 19.11 -30.57 -3.51
CA SER A 293 19.47 -31.98 -3.31
C SER A 293 18.73 -32.96 -4.22
N ASN A 294 17.56 -32.60 -4.75
CA ASN A 294 16.77 -33.44 -5.64
C ASN A 294 15.96 -32.61 -6.66
N PRO A 295 16.60 -32.12 -7.74
CA PRO A 295 15.96 -31.27 -8.74
C PRO A 295 14.72 -31.90 -9.38
N GLN A 296 14.69 -33.22 -9.56
CA GLN A 296 13.53 -33.90 -10.13
C GLN A 296 12.31 -33.87 -9.21
N LEU A 297 12.52 -34.05 -7.91
CA LEU A 297 11.44 -33.93 -6.92
C LEU A 297 10.96 -32.48 -6.82
N TYR A 298 11.87 -31.51 -6.87
CA TYR A 298 11.53 -30.09 -6.91
C TYR A 298 10.66 -29.75 -8.13
N LEU A 299 11.06 -30.20 -9.33
CA LEU A 299 10.29 -30.01 -10.56
C LEU A 299 8.88 -30.60 -10.46
N ASN A 300 8.74 -31.82 -9.92
CA ASN A 300 7.43 -32.45 -9.72
C ASN A 300 6.56 -31.64 -8.75
N THR A 301 7.15 -31.08 -7.68
CA THR A 301 6.44 -30.19 -6.75
C THR A 301 5.97 -28.90 -7.45
N LEU A 302 6.81 -28.27 -8.29
CA LEU A 302 6.44 -27.07 -9.04
C LEU A 302 5.30 -27.34 -10.03
N ARG A 303 5.37 -28.43 -10.82
CA ARG A 303 4.31 -28.84 -11.74
C ARG A 303 2.98 -29.03 -11.00
N LYS A 304 3.01 -29.74 -9.87
CA LYS A 304 1.84 -29.96 -9.03
C LYS A 304 1.26 -28.64 -8.52
N PHE A 305 2.10 -27.74 -8.00
CA PHE A 305 1.67 -26.44 -7.51
C PHE A 305 1.01 -25.59 -8.61
N ILE A 306 1.64 -25.49 -9.79
CA ILE A 306 1.11 -24.76 -10.94
C ILE A 306 -0.24 -25.30 -11.39
N GLN A 307 -0.42 -26.62 -11.37
CA GLN A 307 -1.68 -27.27 -11.72
C GLN A 307 -2.77 -27.07 -10.65
N GLU A 308 -2.46 -27.29 -9.36
CA GLU A 308 -3.44 -27.19 -8.26
C GLU A 308 -3.96 -25.76 -8.04
N HIS A 309 -3.16 -24.76 -8.41
CA HIS A 309 -3.50 -23.33 -8.31
C HIS A 309 -3.85 -22.69 -9.66
N ASP A 310 -4.04 -23.48 -10.72
CA ASP A 310 -4.47 -23.02 -12.05
C ASP A 310 -3.67 -21.84 -12.64
N VAL A 311 -2.38 -21.77 -12.30
CA VAL A 311 -1.53 -20.57 -12.50
C VAL A 311 -1.52 -20.12 -13.96
N VAL A 312 -1.44 -21.06 -14.91
CA VAL A 312 -1.34 -20.77 -16.34
C VAL A 312 -2.62 -20.12 -16.86
N ASN A 313 -3.78 -20.62 -16.44
CA ASN A 313 -5.07 -20.10 -16.89
C ASN A 313 -5.35 -18.75 -16.25
N GLU A 314 -5.11 -18.59 -14.94
CA GLU A 314 -5.25 -17.30 -14.25
C GLU A 314 -4.34 -16.23 -14.86
N LEU A 315 -3.07 -16.56 -15.11
CA LEU A 315 -2.13 -15.67 -15.78
C LEU A 315 -2.64 -15.25 -17.16
N SER A 316 -3.10 -16.20 -17.97
CA SER A 316 -3.62 -15.90 -19.31
C SER A 316 -4.83 -14.97 -19.25
N GLN A 317 -5.77 -15.20 -18.33
CA GLN A 317 -6.94 -14.34 -18.15
C GLN A 317 -6.57 -12.93 -17.69
N LEU A 318 -5.57 -12.78 -16.83
CA LEU A 318 -5.10 -11.46 -16.39
C LEU A 318 -4.39 -10.72 -17.51
N LEU A 319 -3.56 -11.41 -18.29
CA LEU A 319 -2.90 -10.83 -19.47
C LEU A 319 -3.91 -10.33 -20.49
N GLU A 320 -4.95 -11.12 -20.78
CA GLU A 320 -6.02 -10.74 -21.70
C GLU A 320 -6.77 -9.48 -21.25
N LYS A 321 -7.00 -9.34 -19.95
CA LYS A 321 -7.72 -8.20 -19.37
C LYS A 321 -6.84 -6.98 -19.10
N SER A 322 -5.52 -7.11 -19.13
CA SER A 322 -4.63 -6.00 -18.77
C SER A 322 -4.59 -4.93 -19.87
N VAL A 323 -4.87 -3.71 -19.44
CA VAL A 323 -4.75 -2.45 -20.19
C VAL A 323 -3.34 -1.90 -20.07
N CYS A 324 -2.73 -2.03 -18.88
CA CYS A 324 -1.33 -1.68 -18.64
C CYS A 324 -0.39 -2.35 -19.64
N LEU A 325 -0.61 -3.65 -19.88
CA LEU A 325 0.25 -4.50 -20.72
C LEU A 325 -0.21 -4.63 -22.17
N ARG A 326 -1.15 -3.80 -22.63
CA ARG A 326 -1.79 -3.92 -23.96
C ARG A 326 -0.79 -4.03 -25.12
N GLU A 327 0.30 -3.26 -25.11
CA GLU A 327 1.30 -3.23 -26.19
C GLU A 327 2.18 -4.49 -26.21
N ARG A 328 2.23 -5.22 -25.09
CA ARG A 328 3.07 -6.42 -24.89
C ARG A 328 2.26 -7.71 -24.81
N LYS A 329 0.93 -7.59 -24.79
CA LYS A 329 -0.02 -8.69 -24.58
C LYS A 329 0.27 -9.87 -25.48
N ASP A 330 0.41 -9.63 -26.79
CA ASP A 330 0.66 -10.68 -27.78
C ASP A 330 1.93 -11.49 -27.51
N VAL A 331 3.03 -10.81 -27.13
CA VAL A 331 4.31 -11.47 -26.85
C VAL A 331 4.22 -12.28 -25.56
N LEU A 332 3.54 -11.76 -24.54
CA LEU A 332 3.34 -12.44 -23.26
C LEU A 332 2.47 -13.70 -23.42
N LEU A 333 1.34 -13.61 -24.13
CA LEU A 333 0.45 -14.75 -24.41
C LEU A 333 1.15 -15.82 -25.26
N LYS A 334 1.93 -15.42 -26.27
CA LYS A 334 2.76 -16.38 -27.03
C LYS A 334 3.81 -17.04 -26.14
N SER A 335 4.38 -16.31 -25.18
CA SER A 335 5.33 -16.88 -24.22
C SER A 335 4.66 -17.90 -23.31
N VAL A 336 3.43 -17.65 -22.84
CA VAL A 336 2.64 -18.65 -22.11
C VAL A 336 2.40 -19.89 -22.98
N THR A 337 2.12 -19.71 -24.27
CA THR A 337 1.97 -20.82 -25.23
C THR A 337 3.27 -21.64 -25.35
N LEU A 338 4.44 -21.00 -25.42
CA LEU A 338 5.73 -21.69 -25.43
C LEU A 338 5.93 -22.58 -24.19
N PHE A 339 5.55 -22.07 -23.01
CA PHE A 339 5.57 -22.85 -21.78
C PHE A 339 4.65 -24.08 -21.87
N GLN A 340 3.41 -23.90 -22.33
CA GLN A 340 2.43 -24.99 -22.50
C GLN A 340 2.87 -26.05 -23.52
N CYS A 341 3.63 -25.65 -24.55
CA CYS A 341 4.21 -26.54 -25.55
C CYS A 341 5.52 -27.19 -25.12
N ASN A 342 5.98 -26.96 -23.88
CA ASN A 342 7.28 -27.41 -23.35
C ASN A 342 8.50 -26.86 -24.11
N ASP A 343 8.37 -25.75 -24.83
CA ASP A 343 9.51 -25.03 -25.43
C ASP A 343 10.18 -24.12 -24.39
N PHE A 344 10.76 -24.77 -23.39
CA PHE A 344 11.37 -24.09 -22.25
C PHE A 344 12.61 -23.28 -22.64
N ILE A 345 13.35 -23.69 -23.67
CA ILE A 345 14.54 -22.98 -24.09
C ILE A 345 14.16 -21.59 -24.59
N ILE A 346 13.23 -21.49 -25.55
CA ILE A 346 12.84 -20.18 -26.09
C ILE A 346 12.12 -19.35 -25.03
N PHE A 347 11.25 -19.97 -24.23
CA PHE A 347 10.60 -19.32 -23.09
C PHE A 347 11.60 -18.65 -22.14
N ASN A 348 12.63 -19.39 -21.72
CA ASN A 348 13.65 -18.92 -20.77
C ASN A 348 14.49 -17.74 -21.30
N HIS A 349 14.61 -17.59 -22.62
CA HIS A 349 15.33 -16.48 -23.23
C HIS A 349 14.47 -15.22 -23.37
N ILE A 350 13.16 -15.39 -23.59
CA ILE A 350 12.24 -14.28 -23.84
C ILE A 350 11.76 -13.63 -22.55
N ILE A 351 11.30 -14.44 -21.59
CA ILE A 351 10.60 -13.93 -20.39
C ILE A 351 11.42 -12.95 -19.56
N PRO A 352 12.73 -13.16 -19.32
CA PRO A 352 13.49 -12.23 -18.51
C PRO A 352 13.53 -10.80 -19.07
N LEU A 353 13.59 -10.67 -20.40
CA LEU A 353 13.54 -9.39 -21.09
C LEU A 353 12.12 -8.79 -21.05
N GLN A 354 11.09 -9.63 -21.14
CA GLN A 354 9.70 -9.16 -21.05
C GLN A 354 9.34 -8.68 -19.65
N ILE A 355 9.82 -9.33 -18.59
CA ILE A 355 9.63 -8.89 -17.20
C ILE A 355 10.19 -7.47 -17.00
N GLU A 356 11.39 -7.18 -17.50
CA GLU A 356 11.91 -5.81 -17.48
C GLU A 356 11.04 -4.84 -18.30
N GLY A 357 10.59 -5.27 -19.47
CA GLY A 357 9.66 -4.49 -20.30
C GLY A 357 8.37 -4.14 -19.55
N MET A 358 7.81 -5.08 -18.79
CA MET A 358 6.60 -4.88 -17.98
C MET A 358 6.80 -3.83 -16.88
N PHE A 359 7.97 -3.76 -16.24
CA PHE A 359 8.29 -2.65 -15.33
C PHE A 359 8.33 -1.30 -16.06
N GLY A 360 8.80 -1.30 -17.32
CA GLY A 360 8.75 -0.10 -18.17
C GLY A 360 7.31 0.32 -18.51
N ASP A 361 6.44 -0.63 -18.83
CA ASP A 361 5.00 -0.36 -19.05
C ASP A 361 4.36 0.20 -17.78
N PHE A 362 4.66 -0.42 -16.64
CA PHE A 362 4.09 -0.01 -15.37
C PHE A 362 4.57 1.37 -14.92
N LEU A 363 5.82 1.72 -15.17
CA LEU A 363 6.33 3.07 -14.92
C LEU A 363 5.64 4.11 -15.81
N LYS A 364 5.46 3.80 -17.09
CA LYS A 364 4.71 4.66 -18.01
C LYS A 364 3.24 4.80 -17.57
N ASP A 365 2.63 3.72 -17.11
CA ASP A 365 1.26 3.66 -16.61
C ASP A 365 1.10 4.49 -15.34
N SER A 366 1.90 4.22 -14.31
CA SER A 366 1.86 4.88 -12.98
C SER A 366 2.16 6.37 -13.03
N THR A 367 2.86 6.83 -14.07
CA THR A 367 3.17 8.25 -14.28
C THR A 367 2.20 8.92 -15.25
N THR A 368 1.17 8.23 -15.74
CA THR A 368 0.25 8.78 -16.75
C THR A 368 -0.41 10.06 -16.28
N PHE A 369 -0.99 10.05 -15.07
CA PHE A 369 -1.58 11.26 -14.50
C PHE A 369 -0.56 12.38 -14.29
N ASN A 370 0.63 12.06 -13.77
CA ASN A 370 1.69 13.04 -13.52
C ASN A 370 2.21 13.70 -14.81
N ARG A 371 2.16 13.00 -15.94
CA ARG A 371 2.61 13.52 -17.23
C ARG A 371 1.76 14.66 -17.79
N PHE A 372 0.56 14.89 -17.25
CA PHE A 372 -0.24 16.07 -17.61
C PHE A 372 0.31 17.36 -17.00
N THR A 373 1.09 17.28 -15.91
CA THR A 373 1.72 18.43 -15.27
C THR A 373 3.24 18.47 -15.49
N ASN A 374 3.89 17.30 -15.51
CA ASN A 374 5.33 17.17 -15.74
C ASN A 374 5.64 16.01 -16.70
N LEU A 375 5.92 16.32 -17.97
CA LEU A 375 6.16 15.33 -19.01
C LEU A 375 7.59 14.77 -18.96
N THR A 376 7.76 13.67 -18.21
CA THR A 376 9.00 12.88 -18.17
C THR A 376 8.77 11.47 -18.71
N ILE A 377 9.73 10.93 -19.46
CA ILE A 377 9.68 9.56 -20.02
C ILE A 377 11.04 8.87 -19.81
N TYR A 378 11.00 7.62 -19.37
CA TYR A 378 12.14 6.82 -18.89
C TYR A 378 12.50 5.69 -19.88
N VAL A 379 12.78 6.04 -21.13
CA VAL A 379 12.92 5.05 -22.23
C VAL A 379 14.18 4.18 -22.10
N ASN A 380 15.29 4.78 -21.64
CA ASN A 380 16.61 4.15 -21.67
C ASN A 380 17.02 3.49 -20.34
N ASP A 381 16.16 3.56 -19.34
CA ASP A 381 16.46 3.11 -17.99
C ASP A 381 16.50 1.58 -17.93
N VAL A 382 17.48 1.05 -17.22
CA VAL A 382 17.56 -0.38 -16.92
C VAL A 382 16.57 -0.75 -15.82
N LEU A 383 16.38 -2.05 -15.60
CA LEU A 383 15.43 -2.56 -14.61
C LEU A 383 15.56 -1.89 -13.22
N LYS A 384 16.79 -1.74 -12.70
CA LYS A 384 17.02 -1.09 -11.40
C LYS A 384 16.52 0.36 -11.35
N GLU A 385 16.84 1.16 -12.37
CA GLU A 385 16.39 2.56 -12.46
C GLU A 385 14.87 2.67 -12.62
N LYS A 386 14.25 1.79 -13.43
CA LYS A 386 12.80 1.73 -13.59
C LYS A 386 12.08 1.48 -12.26
N ILE A 387 12.56 0.50 -11.49
CA ILE A 387 12.00 0.20 -10.17
C ILE A 387 12.24 1.35 -9.20
N GLN A 388 13.42 1.99 -9.23
CA GLN A 388 13.69 3.17 -8.41
C GLN A 388 12.71 4.31 -8.70
N HIS A 389 12.46 4.63 -9.97
CA HIS A 389 11.50 5.67 -10.34
C HIS A 389 10.07 5.33 -9.92
N LEU A 390 9.68 4.05 -9.99
CA LEU A 390 8.40 3.60 -9.45
C LEU A 390 8.32 3.84 -7.94
N GLN A 391 9.39 3.62 -7.18
CA GLN A 391 9.43 3.95 -5.76
C GLN A 391 9.37 5.47 -5.50
N ASP A 392 10.06 6.26 -6.31
CA ASP A 392 10.11 7.73 -6.17
C ASP A 392 8.73 8.37 -6.37
N VAL A 393 7.94 7.85 -7.32
CA VAL A 393 6.54 8.28 -7.54
C VAL A 393 5.55 7.61 -6.60
N GLN A 394 6.03 6.84 -5.63
CA GLN A 394 5.23 6.09 -4.65
C GLN A 394 4.22 5.16 -5.32
N ALA A 395 4.62 4.53 -6.44
CA ALA A 395 3.85 3.43 -7.00
C ALA A 395 3.78 2.31 -5.96
N ASP A 396 2.57 1.81 -5.72
CA ASP A 396 2.25 0.84 -4.68
C ASP A 396 2.73 -0.57 -5.07
N ILE A 397 4.04 -0.78 -5.00
CA ILE A 397 4.73 -2.04 -5.28
C ILE A 397 5.07 -2.74 -3.96
N TYR A 398 4.82 -4.05 -3.91
CA TYR A 398 5.15 -4.87 -2.75
C TYR A 398 6.66 -4.84 -2.45
N PRO A 399 7.10 -4.63 -1.19
CA PRO A 399 8.52 -4.57 -0.83
C PRO A 399 9.33 -5.79 -1.28
N GLU A 400 8.76 -7.00 -1.16
CA GLU A 400 9.40 -8.25 -1.56
C GLU A 400 9.60 -8.34 -3.08
N VAL A 401 8.67 -7.78 -3.85
CA VAL A 401 8.78 -7.69 -5.32
C VAL A 401 9.90 -6.72 -5.69
N ILE A 402 10.02 -5.57 -5.01
CA ILE A 402 11.14 -4.65 -5.22
C ILE A 402 12.46 -5.35 -4.93
N GLU A 403 12.60 -5.92 -3.73
CA GLU A 403 13.84 -6.59 -3.30
C GLU A 403 14.23 -7.71 -4.28
N TYR A 404 13.26 -8.53 -4.69
CA TYR A 404 13.50 -9.64 -5.60
C TYR A 404 13.84 -9.16 -7.02
N PHE A 405 13.01 -8.32 -7.65
CA PHE A 405 13.20 -7.99 -9.05
C PHE A 405 14.36 -7.01 -9.28
N MET A 406 14.56 -6.06 -8.36
CA MET A 406 15.60 -5.05 -8.44
C MET A 406 17.00 -5.64 -8.22
N TYR A 407 17.14 -6.60 -7.30
CA TYR A 407 18.45 -7.14 -6.93
C TYR A 407 18.63 -8.58 -7.41
N TYR A 408 17.86 -9.53 -6.89
CA TYR A 408 18.04 -10.96 -7.22
C TYR A 408 17.84 -11.24 -8.71
N PHE A 409 16.65 -10.94 -9.23
CA PHE A 409 16.31 -11.21 -10.62
C PHE A 409 17.22 -10.44 -11.56
N ASN A 410 17.44 -9.15 -11.32
CA ASN A 410 18.31 -8.32 -12.15
C ASN A 410 19.73 -8.88 -12.25
N ASN A 411 20.38 -9.12 -11.10
CA ASN A 411 21.80 -9.47 -11.05
C ASN A 411 22.06 -10.95 -11.36
N ILE A 412 21.16 -11.84 -10.95
CA ILE A 412 21.36 -13.30 -11.08
C ILE A 412 20.74 -13.83 -12.37
N ILE A 413 19.57 -13.35 -12.77
CA ILE A 413 18.80 -13.90 -13.89
C ILE A 413 18.91 -13.03 -15.15
N ARG A 414 18.32 -11.84 -15.13
CA ARG A 414 18.16 -10.97 -16.31
C ARG A 414 19.48 -10.65 -16.97
N ASN A 415 20.48 -10.19 -16.21
CA ASN A 415 21.79 -9.81 -16.78
C ASN A 415 22.49 -11.01 -17.45
N ARG A 416 22.40 -12.20 -16.88
CA ARG A 416 23.02 -13.39 -17.48
C ARG A 416 22.37 -13.76 -18.81
N ILE A 417 21.05 -13.72 -18.88
CA ILE A 417 20.30 -13.99 -20.12
C ILE A 417 20.60 -12.93 -21.18
N ALA A 418 20.55 -11.63 -20.80
CA ALA A 418 20.82 -10.52 -21.70
C ALA A 418 22.25 -10.56 -22.30
N HIS A 419 23.23 -11.07 -21.55
CA HIS A 419 24.60 -11.25 -22.02
C HIS A 419 24.87 -12.62 -22.68
N GLY A 420 23.85 -13.45 -22.91
CA GLY A 420 23.99 -14.76 -23.55
C GLY A 420 24.61 -15.86 -22.68
N ASN A 421 24.82 -15.61 -21.39
CA ASN A 421 25.39 -16.56 -20.42
C ASN A 421 24.29 -17.42 -19.74
N TYR A 422 23.35 -17.94 -20.53
CA TYR A 422 22.22 -18.72 -20.02
C TYR A 422 22.63 -20.12 -19.52
N LYS A 423 23.73 -20.69 -20.04
CA LYS A 423 24.23 -22.01 -19.62
C LYS A 423 24.60 -22.07 -18.13
N ALA A 424 24.91 -20.92 -17.53
CA ALA A 424 25.14 -20.80 -16.09
C ALA A 424 23.85 -20.86 -15.25
N LEU A 425 22.68 -20.75 -15.88
CA LEU A 425 21.36 -20.86 -15.25
C LEU A 425 20.71 -22.22 -15.51
N PHE A 426 20.82 -22.72 -16.73
CA PHE A 426 20.32 -24.03 -17.13
C PHE A 426 21.23 -24.67 -18.19
N ASN A 427 21.65 -25.91 -17.95
CA ASN A 427 22.61 -26.62 -18.80
C ASN A 427 22.11 -27.97 -19.32
N ASN A 428 20.92 -28.39 -18.89
CA ASN A 428 20.27 -29.63 -19.30
C ASN A 428 18.74 -29.46 -19.32
N GLY A 429 18.01 -30.46 -19.83
CA GLY A 429 16.55 -30.38 -19.94
C GLY A 429 15.82 -30.16 -18.61
N ILE A 430 16.23 -30.85 -17.54
CA ILE A 430 15.60 -30.73 -16.22
C ILE A 430 15.79 -29.32 -15.65
N SER A 431 17.02 -28.79 -15.67
CA SER A 431 17.32 -27.43 -15.19
C SER A 431 16.64 -26.35 -16.03
N ALA A 432 16.53 -26.55 -17.36
CA ALA A 432 15.80 -25.63 -18.23
C ALA A 432 14.30 -25.60 -17.90
N GLU A 433 13.71 -26.76 -17.64
CA GLU A 433 12.30 -26.85 -17.26
C GLU A 433 12.04 -26.27 -15.87
N ILE A 434 12.88 -26.57 -14.87
CA ILE A 434 12.78 -25.96 -13.53
C ILE A 434 12.81 -24.43 -13.65
N PHE A 435 13.77 -23.91 -14.39
CA PHE A 435 13.91 -22.47 -14.58
C PHE A 435 12.69 -21.85 -15.28
N ALA A 436 12.09 -22.56 -16.25
CA ALA A 436 10.84 -22.12 -16.88
C ALA A 436 9.67 -22.05 -15.90
N HIS A 437 9.53 -23.01 -15.00
CA HIS A 437 8.48 -22.99 -13.97
C HIS A 437 8.69 -21.83 -12.99
N GLU A 438 9.94 -21.56 -12.60
CA GLU A 438 10.28 -20.42 -11.74
C GLU A 438 9.96 -19.08 -12.42
N LEU A 439 10.30 -18.93 -13.70
CA LEU A 439 10.00 -17.73 -14.49
C LEU A 439 8.50 -17.55 -14.77
N LEU A 440 7.75 -18.63 -14.94
CA LEU A 440 6.29 -18.56 -15.06
C LEU A 440 5.67 -17.98 -13.78
N LEU A 441 6.17 -18.39 -12.62
CA LEU A 441 5.72 -17.89 -11.32
C LEU A 441 6.15 -16.42 -11.09
N ASP A 442 7.33 -16.02 -11.58
CA ASP A 442 7.75 -14.60 -11.62
C ASP A 442 6.82 -13.75 -12.48
N LEU A 443 6.45 -14.27 -13.66
CA LEU A 443 5.51 -13.59 -14.53
C LEU A 443 4.12 -13.50 -13.88
N SER A 444 3.68 -14.56 -13.20
CA SER A 444 2.39 -14.63 -12.50
C SER A 444 2.25 -13.56 -11.42
N ILE A 445 3.21 -13.43 -10.50
CA ILE A 445 3.15 -12.40 -9.45
C ILE A 445 3.20 -10.99 -10.03
N LEU A 446 4.03 -10.75 -11.05
CA LEU A 446 4.14 -9.43 -11.66
C LEU A 446 2.83 -9.03 -12.34
N VAL A 447 2.25 -9.89 -13.17
CA VAL A 447 0.95 -9.63 -13.81
C VAL A 447 -0.16 -9.45 -12.77
N HIS A 448 -0.17 -10.27 -11.72
CA HIS A 448 -1.12 -10.16 -10.61
C HIS A 448 -1.04 -8.80 -9.92
N MET A 449 0.16 -8.35 -9.56
CA MET A 449 0.38 -7.02 -8.97
C MET A 449 -0.06 -5.90 -9.91
N LEU A 450 0.35 -5.93 -11.18
CA LEU A 450 -0.01 -4.92 -12.17
C LEU A 450 -1.52 -4.80 -12.32
N SER A 451 -2.23 -5.93 -12.39
CA SER A 451 -3.68 -5.94 -12.50
C SER A 451 -4.40 -5.18 -11.38
N ARG A 452 -3.76 -5.01 -10.22
CA ARG A 452 -4.33 -4.33 -9.05
C ARG A 452 -3.87 -2.88 -8.97
N LYS A 453 -2.58 -2.66 -9.18
CA LYS A 453 -1.89 -1.39 -8.89
C LYS A 453 -1.79 -0.46 -10.10
N SER A 454 -2.06 -0.95 -11.31
CA SER A 454 -2.07 -0.14 -12.52
C SER A 454 -3.18 0.93 -12.50
N GLU A 455 -2.79 2.14 -12.92
CA GLU A 455 -3.69 3.26 -13.12
C GLU A 455 -4.69 2.96 -14.24
N THR A 456 -4.24 2.48 -15.40
CA THR A 456 -5.15 2.24 -16.54
C THR A 456 -6.04 1.01 -16.33
N ASP A 457 -5.57 -0.02 -15.61
CA ASP A 457 -6.44 -1.13 -15.20
C ASP A 457 -7.49 -0.67 -14.18
N LYS A 458 -7.13 0.25 -13.26
CA LYS A 458 -8.06 0.88 -12.32
C LYS A 458 -9.10 1.73 -13.04
N MET A 459 -8.69 2.56 -14.00
CA MET A 459 -9.59 3.30 -14.88
C MET A 459 -10.56 2.35 -15.59
N HIS A 460 -10.07 1.25 -16.17
CA HIS A 460 -10.91 0.32 -16.90
C HIS A 460 -11.95 -0.34 -15.98
N ARG A 461 -11.57 -0.76 -14.77
CA ARG A 461 -12.51 -1.29 -13.75
C ARG A 461 -13.51 -0.25 -13.28
N PHE A 462 -13.10 1.02 -13.20
CA PHE A 462 -13.98 2.12 -12.82
C PHE A 462 -15.08 2.32 -13.85
N ILE A 463 -14.73 2.42 -15.14
CA ILE A 463 -15.69 2.74 -16.21
C ILE A 463 -16.57 1.53 -16.55
N SER A 464 -15.96 0.35 -16.67
CA SER A 464 -16.63 -0.81 -17.27
C SER A 464 -17.77 -1.32 -16.38
N GLY A 465 -18.99 -1.31 -16.91
CA GLY A 465 -20.18 -1.74 -16.19
C GLY A 465 -20.65 -0.79 -15.07
N TYR A 466 -20.12 0.44 -14.97
CA TYR A 466 -20.44 1.40 -13.89
C TYR A 466 -21.96 1.61 -13.75
N LYS A 467 -22.63 1.96 -14.85
CA LYS A 467 -24.08 2.21 -14.83
C LYS A 467 -24.88 0.95 -14.52
N SER A 468 -24.49 -0.18 -15.13
CA SER A 468 -25.15 -1.47 -14.91
C SER A 468 -25.07 -1.88 -13.43
N HIS A 469 -23.93 -1.67 -12.79
CA HIS A 469 -23.74 -1.97 -11.37
C HIS A 469 -24.69 -1.17 -10.47
N TYR A 470 -24.75 0.15 -10.66
CA TYR A 470 -25.61 1.00 -9.81
C TYR A 470 -27.10 0.85 -10.12
N ALA A 471 -27.47 0.57 -11.36
CA ALA A 471 -28.84 0.25 -11.72
C ALA A 471 -29.36 -1.03 -11.04
N MET A 472 -28.48 -2.01 -10.74
CA MET A 472 -28.86 -3.21 -9.99
C MET A 472 -29.03 -2.93 -8.50
N LEU A 473 -28.25 -2.01 -7.93
CA LEU A 473 -28.23 -1.71 -6.50
C LEU A 473 -29.33 -0.73 -6.08
N ILE A 474 -29.61 0.29 -6.89
CA ILE A 474 -30.52 1.39 -6.56
C ILE A 474 -31.73 1.30 -7.50
N LYS A 475 -32.87 0.89 -6.94
CA LYS A 475 -34.09 0.53 -7.72
C LYS A 475 -35.10 1.67 -7.85
N SER A 476 -34.87 2.83 -7.24
CA SER A 476 -35.92 3.81 -6.94
C SER A 476 -35.68 5.24 -7.42
N GLU A 477 -34.69 5.49 -8.28
CA GLU A 477 -34.32 6.84 -8.72
C GLU A 477 -34.20 6.95 -10.24
N ASP A 478 -34.58 8.12 -10.79
CA ASP A 478 -34.23 8.52 -12.14
C ASP A 478 -32.71 8.77 -12.18
N ASN A 479 -31.97 7.95 -12.92
CA ASN A 479 -30.49 7.92 -12.94
C ASN A 479 -29.84 7.50 -11.61
N PRO A 480 -29.96 6.22 -11.20
CA PRO A 480 -29.51 5.71 -9.90
C PRO A 480 -28.00 5.86 -9.62
N HIS A 481 -27.21 6.16 -10.63
CA HIS A 481 -25.75 6.25 -10.54
C HIS A 481 -25.25 7.68 -10.26
N PHE A 482 -26.12 8.70 -10.30
CA PHE A 482 -25.71 10.10 -10.10
C PHE A 482 -25.15 10.36 -8.72
N GLY A 483 -25.77 9.83 -7.66
CA GLY A 483 -25.22 9.95 -6.30
C GLY A 483 -23.84 9.31 -6.16
N ALA A 484 -23.63 8.14 -6.78
CA ALA A 484 -22.32 7.50 -6.81
C ALA A 484 -21.29 8.34 -7.58
N MET A 485 -21.67 8.89 -8.73
CA MET A 485 -20.81 9.73 -9.57
C MET A 485 -20.45 11.05 -8.86
N PHE A 486 -21.40 11.67 -8.15
CA PHE A 486 -21.13 12.82 -7.29
C PHE A 486 -20.14 12.48 -6.17
N ASN A 487 -20.31 11.35 -5.48
CA ASN A 487 -19.38 10.91 -4.44
C ASN A 487 -17.97 10.60 -4.97
N ASP A 488 -17.87 10.10 -6.21
CA ASP A 488 -16.59 9.97 -6.92
C ASP A 488 -15.95 11.36 -7.18
N MET A 489 -16.76 12.35 -7.58
CA MET A 489 -16.31 13.70 -7.89
C MET A 489 -15.92 14.54 -6.67
N ILE A 490 -16.54 14.33 -5.51
CA ILE A 490 -16.13 14.99 -4.26
C ILE A 490 -15.05 14.22 -3.51
N GLY A 491 -14.63 13.06 -4.03
CA GLY A 491 -13.59 12.22 -3.44
C GLY A 491 -14.01 11.55 -2.13
N ASP A 492 -15.31 11.38 -1.91
CA ASP A 492 -15.84 10.82 -0.66
C ASP A 492 -16.10 9.31 -0.76
N LYS A 493 -16.21 8.79 -1.98
CA LYS A 493 -16.46 7.36 -2.20
C LYS A 493 -15.31 6.48 -1.73
N ILE A 494 -15.62 5.64 -0.74
CA ILE A 494 -14.71 4.61 -0.23
C ILE A 494 -14.81 3.36 -1.10
N ILE A 495 -13.66 2.88 -1.58
CA ILE A 495 -13.51 1.63 -2.31
C ILE A 495 -12.77 0.67 -1.38
N SER A 496 -13.50 -0.28 -0.80
CA SER A 496 -12.91 -1.31 0.07
C SER A 496 -12.64 -2.57 -0.75
N GLY A 497 -11.36 -2.92 -0.86
CA GLY A 497 -10.89 -4.26 -1.17
C GLY A 497 -10.69 -5.09 0.10
N TYR A 498 -10.22 -6.32 -0.05
CA TYR A 498 -9.89 -7.17 1.11
C TYR A 498 -8.53 -6.82 1.74
N ASP A 499 -7.68 -6.11 1.00
CA ASP A 499 -6.32 -5.71 1.38
C ASP A 499 -6.07 -4.20 1.22
N SER A 500 -7.06 -3.43 0.75
CA SER A 500 -6.93 -1.98 0.60
C SER A 500 -8.24 -1.24 0.87
N ILE A 501 -8.13 -0.02 1.37
CA ILE A 501 -9.21 0.96 1.42
C ILE A 501 -8.72 2.17 0.65
N GLU A 502 -9.36 2.46 -0.47
CA GLU A 502 -8.93 3.50 -1.39
C GLU A 502 -10.04 4.54 -1.60
N LYS A 503 -9.63 5.74 -1.98
CA LYS A 503 -10.51 6.77 -2.53
C LYS A 503 -9.96 7.20 -3.88
N ASN A 504 -10.83 7.41 -4.85
CA ASN A 504 -10.41 8.00 -6.12
C ASN A 504 -10.22 9.51 -5.96
N ARG A 505 -9.20 10.05 -6.63
CA ARG A 505 -8.98 11.49 -6.70
C ARG A 505 -9.98 12.13 -7.67
N PRO A 506 -10.76 13.15 -7.27
CA PRO A 506 -11.67 13.88 -8.15
C PRO A 506 -11.09 14.22 -9.53
N LEU A 507 -9.88 14.79 -9.54
CA LEU A 507 -9.26 15.23 -10.79
C LEU A 507 -8.90 14.04 -11.67
N GLN A 508 -8.39 12.96 -11.09
CA GLN A 508 -8.05 11.74 -11.81
C GLN A 508 -9.27 11.12 -12.50
N VAL A 509 -10.41 11.03 -11.80
CA VAL A 509 -11.66 10.51 -12.38
C VAL A 509 -12.13 11.40 -13.53
N ALA A 510 -12.07 12.72 -13.38
CA ALA A 510 -12.43 13.64 -14.47
C ALA A 510 -11.55 13.40 -15.71
N TYR A 511 -10.24 13.22 -15.54
CA TYR A 511 -9.33 12.88 -16.63
C TYR A 511 -9.71 11.56 -17.31
N TRP A 512 -10.05 10.52 -16.55
CA TRP A 512 -10.50 9.24 -17.13
C TRP A 512 -11.73 9.39 -18.02
N LEU A 513 -12.67 10.26 -17.63
CA LEU A 513 -13.92 10.46 -18.36
C LEU A 513 -13.76 11.33 -19.61
N VAL A 514 -13.05 12.47 -19.53
CA VAL A 514 -13.09 13.48 -20.60
C VAL A 514 -11.81 13.61 -21.42
N ASN A 515 -10.69 13.03 -20.98
CA ASN A 515 -9.40 13.27 -21.63
C ASN A 515 -9.21 12.36 -22.87
N PRO A 516 -8.82 12.92 -24.04
CA PRO A 516 -8.61 12.14 -25.26
C PRO A 516 -7.51 11.08 -25.17
N TYR A 517 -6.50 11.26 -24.29
CA TYR A 517 -5.43 10.28 -24.11
C TYR A 517 -5.94 9.02 -23.41
N TYR A 518 -6.70 9.17 -22.32
CA TYR A 518 -7.33 8.04 -21.64
C TYR A 518 -8.40 7.37 -22.51
N GLU A 519 -9.15 8.13 -23.32
CA GLU A 519 -10.08 7.55 -24.29
C GLU A 519 -9.38 6.61 -25.27
N LYS A 520 -8.24 7.01 -25.85
CA LYS A 520 -7.46 6.14 -26.75
C LYS A 520 -6.97 4.87 -26.06
N ILE A 521 -6.62 4.96 -24.78
CA ILE A 521 -6.23 3.79 -23.99
C ILE A 521 -7.44 2.88 -23.76
N TYR A 522 -8.58 3.43 -23.36
CA TYR A 522 -9.79 2.64 -23.14
C TYR A 522 -10.29 1.99 -24.44
N GLU A 523 -10.27 2.72 -25.56
CA GLU A 523 -10.66 2.20 -26.88
C GLU A 523 -9.80 1.01 -27.32
N SER A 524 -8.52 0.97 -26.91
CA SER A 524 -7.63 -0.17 -27.22
C SER A 524 -8.05 -1.50 -26.58
N THR A 525 -8.97 -1.49 -25.60
CA THR A 525 -9.49 -2.71 -24.98
C THR A 525 -10.70 -3.29 -25.70
N GLY A 526 -11.24 -2.59 -26.71
CA GLY A 526 -12.35 -3.06 -27.54
C GLY A 526 -13.42 -1.98 -27.75
N ASN A 527 -14.43 -1.96 -26.88
CA ASN A 527 -15.59 -1.08 -27.03
C ASN A 527 -15.58 0.07 -26.02
N LYS A 528 -15.64 1.32 -26.50
CA LYS A 528 -15.71 2.52 -25.67
C LYS A 528 -17.13 2.99 -25.31
N ALA A 529 -18.15 2.16 -25.54
CA ALA A 529 -19.55 2.49 -25.27
C ALA A 529 -19.77 2.92 -23.81
N ASP A 530 -19.29 2.14 -22.84
CA ASP A 530 -19.41 2.44 -21.41
C ASP A 530 -18.79 3.81 -21.05
N LEU A 531 -17.61 4.12 -21.63
CA LEU A 531 -16.95 5.41 -21.45
C LEU A 531 -17.79 6.55 -22.03
N ILE A 532 -18.29 6.40 -23.25
CA ILE A 532 -19.11 7.43 -23.90
C ILE A 532 -20.40 7.66 -23.11
N GLU A 533 -21.06 6.59 -22.68
CA GLU A 533 -22.30 6.67 -21.91
C GLU A 533 -22.08 7.41 -20.59
N LEU A 534 -21.08 6.99 -19.81
CA LEU A 534 -20.76 7.61 -18.53
C LEU A 534 -20.28 9.06 -18.69
N ARG A 535 -19.52 9.37 -19.76
CA ARG A 535 -19.12 10.74 -20.10
C ARG A 535 -20.33 11.60 -20.44
N ASN A 536 -21.29 11.09 -21.20
CA ASN A 536 -22.49 11.83 -21.57
C ASN A 536 -23.31 12.18 -20.33
N ASP A 537 -23.46 11.25 -19.39
CA ASP A 537 -24.10 11.50 -18.11
C ASP A 537 -23.33 12.55 -17.28
N PHE A 538 -22.00 12.42 -17.19
CA PHE A 538 -21.15 13.36 -16.48
C PHE A 538 -21.18 14.78 -17.07
N LEU A 539 -21.37 14.92 -18.37
CA LEU A 539 -21.50 16.21 -19.07
C LEU A 539 -22.97 16.62 -19.30
N SER A 540 -23.93 15.88 -18.74
CA SER A 540 -25.36 16.13 -18.92
C SER A 540 -25.85 17.27 -18.03
N LYS A 541 -26.90 17.95 -18.47
CA LYS A 541 -27.57 18.98 -17.67
C LYS A 541 -28.14 18.39 -16.38
N GLU A 542 -28.74 17.20 -16.49
CA GLU A 542 -29.45 16.50 -15.42
C GLU A 542 -28.51 16.19 -14.26
N PHE A 543 -27.28 15.74 -14.55
CA PHE A 543 -26.28 15.49 -13.52
C PHE A 543 -25.85 16.77 -12.81
N TRP A 544 -25.59 17.86 -13.54
CA TRP A 544 -25.14 19.10 -12.91
C TRP A 544 -26.24 19.82 -12.11
N ILE A 545 -27.53 19.63 -12.44
CA ILE A 545 -28.64 20.02 -11.56
C ILE A 545 -28.54 19.26 -10.24
N TYR A 546 -28.43 17.93 -10.30
CA TYR A 546 -28.29 17.10 -9.10
C TYR A 546 -27.10 17.55 -8.22
N VAL A 547 -25.96 17.88 -8.82
CA VAL A 547 -24.78 18.38 -8.10
C VAL A 547 -25.06 19.71 -7.40
N VAL A 548 -25.64 20.69 -8.09
CA VAL A 548 -25.94 22.02 -7.51
C VAL A 548 -26.91 21.87 -6.33
N ASP A 549 -27.99 21.11 -6.51
CA ASP A 549 -28.99 20.87 -5.47
C ASP A 549 -28.36 20.21 -4.23
N THR A 550 -27.53 19.19 -4.45
CA THR A 550 -26.85 18.47 -3.35
C THR A 550 -25.86 19.36 -2.60
N LEU A 551 -25.12 20.24 -3.29
CA LEU A 551 -24.18 21.15 -2.65
C LEU A 551 -24.93 22.23 -1.84
N ASN A 552 -26.00 22.79 -2.39
CA ASN A 552 -26.81 23.79 -1.70
C ASN A 552 -27.48 23.19 -0.45
N ASP A 553 -28.00 21.97 -0.51
CA ASP A 553 -28.55 21.27 0.66
C ASP A 553 -27.51 21.12 1.78
N ARG A 554 -26.28 20.70 1.46
CA ARG A 554 -25.19 20.59 2.45
C ARG A 554 -24.82 21.95 3.07
N ILE A 555 -24.88 23.02 2.29
CA ILE A 555 -24.63 24.40 2.75
C ILE A 555 -25.76 24.87 3.68
N GLU A 556 -27.01 24.65 3.29
CA GLU A 556 -28.19 25.08 4.05
C GLU A 556 -28.32 24.32 5.38
N ASN A 557 -28.06 23.02 5.35
CA ASN A 557 -28.11 22.15 6.53
C ASN A 557 -26.82 22.18 7.38
N ASN A 558 -25.79 22.90 6.94
CA ASN A 558 -24.47 22.97 7.60
C ASN A 558 -23.89 21.59 7.95
N PHE A 559 -24.07 20.61 7.06
CA PHE A 559 -23.72 19.21 7.31
C PHE A 559 -23.10 18.55 6.08
N GLY A 560 -22.08 17.71 6.28
CA GLY A 560 -21.46 16.91 5.22
C GLY A 560 -20.55 17.69 4.27
N TYR A 561 -20.41 19.01 4.42
CA TYR A 561 -19.52 19.82 3.59
C TYR A 561 -18.03 19.58 3.89
N GLN A 562 -17.69 19.09 5.08
CA GLN A 562 -16.32 18.74 5.48
C GLN A 562 -15.77 17.54 4.68
N SER A 563 -16.64 16.66 4.18
CA SER A 563 -16.26 15.50 3.38
C SER A 563 -15.82 15.83 1.95
N ILE A 564 -16.10 17.05 1.48
CA ILE A 564 -15.87 17.45 0.09
C ILE A 564 -14.39 17.78 -0.10
N ASN A 565 -13.72 16.99 -0.93
CA ASN A 565 -12.36 17.28 -1.36
C ASN A 565 -12.36 18.47 -2.33
N MET A 566 -11.66 19.54 -1.96
CA MET A 566 -11.58 20.77 -2.75
C MET A 566 -10.85 20.61 -4.09
N GLU A 567 -10.23 19.47 -4.37
CA GLU A 567 -9.81 19.11 -5.73
C GLU A 567 -11.00 19.09 -6.71
N PHE A 568 -12.24 18.86 -6.25
CA PHE A 568 -13.43 18.97 -7.06
C PHE A 568 -13.61 20.36 -7.70
N LEU A 569 -13.19 21.43 -7.01
CA LEU A 569 -13.21 22.78 -7.59
C LEU A 569 -12.29 22.88 -8.82
N SER A 570 -11.15 22.18 -8.81
CA SER A 570 -10.25 22.10 -9.97
C SER A 570 -10.90 21.35 -11.14
N VAL A 571 -11.71 20.32 -10.86
CA VAL A 571 -12.51 19.63 -11.88
C VAL A 571 -13.48 20.59 -12.54
N VAL A 572 -14.30 21.29 -11.76
CA VAL A 572 -15.28 22.27 -12.25
C VAL A 572 -14.60 23.35 -13.10
N ASN A 573 -13.47 23.90 -12.63
CA ASN A 573 -12.68 24.87 -13.38
C ASN A 573 -12.13 24.30 -14.70
N GLY A 574 -11.72 23.04 -14.71
CA GLY A 574 -11.26 22.35 -15.92
C GLY A 574 -12.36 22.17 -16.96
N LEU A 575 -13.58 21.83 -16.52
CA LEU A 575 -14.72 21.56 -17.40
C LEU A 575 -15.21 22.77 -18.19
N PHE A 576 -14.99 24.00 -17.70
CA PHE A 576 -15.28 25.20 -18.50
C PHE A 576 -14.52 25.24 -19.84
N LYS A 577 -13.40 24.52 -19.94
CA LYS A 577 -12.59 24.41 -21.16
C LYS A 577 -13.00 23.22 -22.05
N CYS A 578 -13.95 22.40 -21.61
CA CYS A 578 -14.50 21.30 -22.39
C CYS A 578 -15.61 21.77 -23.34
N ASN A 579 -15.93 20.93 -24.33
CA ASN A 579 -17.07 21.18 -25.21
C ASN A 579 -18.38 20.82 -24.49
N ILE A 580 -19.00 21.81 -23.85
CA ILE A 580 -20.23 21.66 -23.04
C ILE A 580 -21.30 22.65 -23.53
N THR A 581 -22.56 22.33 -23.25
CA THR A 581 -23.69 23.20 -23.64
C THR A 581 -23.72 24.49 -22.81
N PRO A 582 -24.36 25.56 -23.30
CA PRO A 582 -24.54 26.80 -22.54
C PRO A 582 -25.24 26.58 -21.19
N GLU A 583 -26.21 25.67 -21.12
CA GLU A 583 -26.94 25.35 -19.89
C GLU A 583 -26.01 24.72 -18.85
N VAL A 584 -25.20 23.74 -19.25
CA VAL A 584 -24.22 23.10 -18.35
C VAL A 584 -23.19 24.12 -17.88
N ARG A 585 -22.79 25.08 -18.74
CA ARG A 585 -21.86 26.15 -18.35
C ARG A 585 -22.42 27.04 -17.24
N VAL A 586 -23.73 27.33 -17.25
CA VAL A 586 -24.39 28.09 -16.18
C VAL A 586 -24.37 27.29 -14.87
N LEU A 587 -24.76 26.01 -14.91
CA LEU A 587 -24.76 25.12 -13.74
C LEU A 587 -23.36 24.91 -13.14
N LEU A 588 -22.32 24.84 -13.97
CA LEU A 588 -20.93 24.82 -13.49
C LEU A 588 -20.55 26.12 -12.78
N GLY A 589 -21.09 27.26 -13.19
CA GLY A 589 -20.91 28.55 -12.51
C GLY A 589 -21.54 28.56 -11.13
N GLU A 590 -22.76 28.05 -11.01
CA GLU A 590 -23.47 27.88 -9.73
C GLU A 590 -22.74 26.89 -8.82
N THR A 591 -22.30 25.76 -9.36
CA THR A 591 -21.48 24.77 -8.65
C THR A 591 -20.20 25.40 -8.12
N ASN A 592 -19.50 26.19 -8.95
CA ASN A 592 -18.28 26.89 -8.53
C ASN A 592 -18.56 27.81 -7.34
N ALA A 593 -19.61 28.63 -7.42
CA ALA A 593 -19.99 29.53 -6.34
C ALA A 593 -20.30 28.76 -5.03
N ALA A 594 -21.05 27.65 -5.11
CA ALA A 594 -21.34 26.79 -3.97
C ALA A 594 -20.05 26.20 -3.35
N LEU A 595 -19.12 25.70 -4.18
CA LEU A 595 -17.85 25.17 -3.70
C LEU A 595 -16.94 26.23 -3.07
N GLN A 596 -16.95 27.47 -3.56
CA GLN A 596 -16.22 28.58 -2.91
C GLN A 596 -16.80 28.88 -1.53
N LYS A 597 -18.13 28.83 -1.37
CA LYS A 597 -18.78 28.99 -0.06
C LYS A 597 -18.39 27.85 0.89
N ILE A 598 -18.43 26.61 0.43
CA ILE A 598 -17.98 25.44 1.21
C ILE A 598 -16.52 25.58 1.61
N LYS A 599 -15.64 26.03 0.71
CA LYS A 599 -14.23 26.28 1.02
C LYS A 599 -14.06 27.30 2.14
N LEU A 600 -14.89 28.34 2.19
CA LEU A 600 -14.88 29.29 3.30
C LEU A 600 -15.37 28.64 4.60
N MET A 601 -16.45 27.84 4.54
CA MET A 601 -16.98 27.10 5.69
C MET A 601 -16.03 26.04 6.25
N GLN A 602 -15.13 25.49 5.43
CA GLN A 602 -14.09 24.55 5.87
C GLN A 602 -12.90 25.23 6.56
N ASN A 603 -12.70 26.54 6.29
CA ASN A 603 -11.59 27.33 6.84
C ASN A 603 -12.00 28.23 8.02
N SER A 604 -13.30 28.27 8.33
CA SER A 604 -13.90 28.92 9.50
C SER A 604 -14.04 27.92 10.64
#